data_AF-A4BAV1-F1
#
_entry.id   AF-A4BAV1-F1
#
_cell.length_a   1.000
_cell.length_b   1.000
_cell.length_c   1.000
_cell.angle_alpha   90.00
_cell.angle_beta   90.00
_cell.angle_gamma   90.00
#
_symmetry.space_group_name_H-M   'P 1'
#
loop_
_entity.id
_entity.type
_entity.pdbx_description
1 polymer ?
#
loop_
_entity_poly.entity_id
_entity_poly.type
_entity_poly.pdbx_seq_one_letter_code
_entity_poly.pdbx_strand_id
1 'polypeptide(L)'
;MKLIKWLCLWAALVGTSVVATAEDYPNYGKWDDQLTPIEAVGRFQWLQKCYEGLLIETWERMYDVTDPTSTADKMNDLRNAWLFEDGRLKTHAQYLTFGDEDHENPENWVAGTHPNQVCKTIPRGYQVIGLQTTFDYKPYCAITSASSDYLAISRVTIGNYENNSDASTYSNFSGRIVTLNRGDSFRVSATELKSHERITGTWHVFADWNRNGALDDAGEMIVRNQASADGEVTFNLTVPDDATPGFTRLRITTDIAGGYDNPCYDIQYGEVEDYTLMVN
;
A
#
# COMPACT_ATOMS: atom_id res chain seq x y z
N MET A 1 -35.15 -16.48 -0.44
CA MET A 1 -34.67 -16.09 -1.78
C MET A 1 -34.23 -14.62 -1.74
N LYS A 2 -32.92 -14.40 -1.55
CA LYS A 2 -32.08 -13.26 -1.99
C LYS A 2 -30.70 -13.47 -1.34
N LEU A 3 -29.74 -13.90 -2.16
CA LEU A 3 -28.32 -14.04 -1.80
C LEU A 3 -27.66 -12.67 -1.87
N ILE A 4 -26.77 -12.35 -0.92
CA ILE A 4 -25.68 -11.40 -1.11
C ILE A 4 -24.40 -12.15 -0.72
N LYS A 5 -23.63 -12.52 -1.75
CA LYS A 5 -22.34 -13.23 -1.68
C LYS A 5 -21.21 -12.19 -1.64
N TRP A 6 -20.35 -12.24 -0.62
CA TRP A 6 -18.96 -11.80 -0.79
C TRP A 6 -18.21 -12.95 -1.47
N LEU A 7 -17.86 -12.75 -2.74
CA LEU A 7 -17.16 -13.71 -3.58
C LEU A 7 -15.65 -13.48 -3.41
N CYS A 8 -14.98 -14.40 -2.72
CA CYS A 8 -13.66 -14.85 -3.16
C CYS A 8 -13.93 -15.88 -4.28
N LEU A 9 -13.36 -15.66 -5.47
CA LEU A 9 -13.55 -16.47 -6.67
C LEU A 9 -13.11 -17.93 -6.45
N TRP A 10 -14.04 -18.89 -6.44
CA TRP A 10 -14.02 -20.04 -7.37
C TRP A 10 -15.33 -20.87 -7.34
N ALA A 11 -15.96 -20.90 -8.52
CA ALA A 11 -16.94 -21.84 -9.09
C ALA A 11 -17.95 -22.61 -8.20
N ALA A 12 -19.25 -22.31 -8.37
CA ALA A 12 -20.14 -23.05 -9.29
C ALA A 12 -21.62 -22.67 -9.06
N LEU A 13 -22.24 -21.99 -10.03
CA LEU A 13 -23.60 -22.22 -10.56
C LEU A 13 -24.02 -21.05 -11.47
N VAL A 14 -24.60 -21.42 -12.60
CA VAL A 14 -24.83 -20.64 -13.83
C VAL A 14 -25.63 -19.35 -13.56
N GLY A 15 -24.93 -18.23 -13.66
CA GLY A 15 -25.41 -16.86 -13.68
C GLY A 15 -24.18 -16.01 -13.90
N THR A 16 -24.15 -15.22 -14.97
CA THR A 16 -22.97 -14.48 -15.45
C THR A 16 -22.27 -13.78 -14.29
N SER A 17 -21.15 -14.35 -13.82
CA SER A 17 -20.29 -13.74 -12.83
C SER A 17 -19.65 -12.55 -13.50
N VAL A 18 -20.12 -11.35 -13.18
CA VAL A 18 -19.35 -10.14 -13.43
C VAL A 18 -18.13 -10.27 -12.53
N VAL A 19 -16.99 -10.58 -13.14
CA VAL A 19 -15.70 -10.56 -12.45
C VAL A 19 -15.47 -9.09 -12.13
N ALA A 20 -15.48 -8.74 -10.84
CA ALA A 20 -15.04 -7.41 -10.44
C ALA A 20 -13.61 -7.22 -10.93
N THR A 21 -13.40 -6.20 -11.73
CA THR A 21 -12.12 -5.80 -12.28
C THR A 21 -11.50 -4.73 -11.39
N ALA A 22 -10.18 -4.49 -11.53
CA ALA A 22 -9.52 -3.40 -10.81
C ALA A 22 -10.13 -2.01 -11.14
N GLU A 23 -10.82 -1.88 -12.29
CA GLU A 23 -11.54 -0.66 -12.70
C GLU A 23 -12.79 -0.39 -11.84
N ASP A 24 -13.37 -1.44 -11.23
CA ASP A 24 -14.56 -1.32 -10.38
C ASP A 24 -14.23 -0.72 -9.00
N TYR A 25 -12.95 -0.65 -8.63
CA TYR A 25 -12.48 -0.10 -7.35
C TYR A 25 -11.23 0.77 -7.54
N PRO A 26 -11.34 1.93 -8.21
CA PRO A 26 -10.20 2.76 -8.60
C PRO A 26 -9.36 3.27 -7.40
N ASN A 27 -9.97 3.35 -6.22
CA ASN A 27 -9.35 3.84 -4.99
C ASN A 27 -8.82 2.73 -4.06
N TYR A 28 -9.02 1.47 -4.42
CA TYR A 28 -8.53 0.35 -3.62
C TYR A 28 -7.00 0.39 -3.55
N GLY A 29 -6.45 0.83 -2.43
CA GLY A 29 -5.01 0.83 -2.19
C GLY A 29 -4.39 2.14 -1.72
N LYS A 30 -5.18 3.21 -1.58
CA LYS A 30 -4.76 4.51 -1.01
C LYS A 30 -4.72 4.52 0.54
N TRP A 31 -4.46 3.37 1.16
CA TRP A 31 -4.79 3.15 2.57
C TRP A 31 -3.73 3.60 3.58
N ASP A 32 -2.48 3.75 3.14
CA ASP A 32 -1.30 3.91 4.01
C ASP A 32 -1.33 3.01 5.27
N ASP A 33 -1.95 1.82 5.14
CA ASP A 33 -2.22 0.89 6.24
C ASP A 33 -1.45 -0.42 6.03
N GLN A 34 -0.20 -0.33 5.57
CA GLN A 34 0.68 -1.49 5.41
C GLN A 34 1.26 -1.88 6.76
N LEU A 35 0.97 -3.12 7.19
CA LEU A 35 1.48 -3.64 8.44
C LEU A 35 2.54 -4.71 8.21
N THR A 36 3.55 -4.72 9.06
CA THR A 36 4.42 -5.89 9.25
C THR A 36 3.62 -7.04 9.89
N PRO A 37 4.09 -8.29 9.79
CA PRO A 37 3.47 -9.41 10.51
C PRO A 37 3.28 -9.16 12.02
N ILE A 38 4.20 -8.45 12.65
CA ILE A 38 4.13 -8.11 14.09
C ILE A 38 3.05 -7.07 14.35
N GLU A 39 2.93 -6.05 13.52
CA GLU A 39 1.89 -5.03 13.64
C GLU A 39 0.50 -5.59 13.32
N ALA A 40 0.38 -6.56 12.41
CA ALA A 40 -0.88 -7.27 12.18
C ALA A 40 -1.34 -8.05 13.43
N VAL A 41 -0.40 -8.70 14.15
CA VAL A 41 -0.69 -9.31 15.46
C VAL A 41 -1.15 -8.24 16.45
N GLY A 42 -0.45 -7.11 16.52
CA GLY A 42 -0.82 -6.02 17.42
C GLY A 42 -2.16 -5.38 17.06
N ARG A 43 -2.52 -5.32 15.78
CA ARG A 43 -3.85 -4.89 15.31
C ARG A 43 -4.93 -5.84 15.75
N PHE A 44 -4.73 -7.14 15.57
CA PHE A 44 -5.68 -8.13 16.04
C PHE A 44 -5.93 -8.00 17.55
N GLN A 45 -4.86 -7.85 18.34
CA GLN A 45 -4.98 -7.66 19.80
C GLN A 45 -5.65 -6.34 20.18
N TRP A 46 -5.37 -5.25 19.46
CA TRP A 46 -6.03 -3.97 19.66
C TRP A 46 -7.53 -4.06 19.33
N LEU A 47 -7.91 -4.73 18.24
CA LEU A 47 -9.30 -4.98 17.88
C LEU A 47 -9.99 -5.87 18.92
N GLN A 48 -9.31 -6.91 19.42
CA GLN A 48 -9.84 -7.73 20.50
C GLN A 48 -10.12 -6.91 21.77
N LYS A 49 -9.25 -5.96 22.10
CA LYS A 49 -9.42 -5.07 23.26
C LYS A 49 -10.51 -4.01 23.07
N CYS A 50 -10.56 -3.38 21.89
CA CYS A 50 -11.33 -2.16 21.66
C CYS A 50 -12.66 -2.41 20.91
N TYR A 51 -12.73 -3.48 20.13
CA TYR A 51 -13.79 -3.79 19.16
C TYR A 51 -14.01 -5.30 19.04
N GLU A 52 -14.07 -6.03 20.17
CA GLU A 52 -14.23 -7.51 20.16
C GLU A 52 -15.44 -7.97 19.33
N GLY A 53 -16.55 -7.23 19.43
CA GLY A 53 -17.77 -7.50 18.64
C GLY A 53 -17.53 -7.49 17.13
N LEU A 54 -16.64 -6.63 16.63
CA LEU A 54 -16.29 -6.58 15.21
C LEU A 54 -15.57 -7.86 14.75
N LEU A 55 -14.67 -8.40 15.58
CA LEU A 55 -14.00 -9.67 15.28
C LEU A 55 -15.00 -10.83 15.33
N ILE A 56 -15.93 -10.83 16.28
CA ILE A 56 -17.00 -11.83 16.36
C ILE A 56 -17.85 -11.81 15.09
N GLU A 57 -18.34 -10.63 14.68
CA GLU A 57 -19.12 -10.47 13.44
C GLU A 57 -18.32 -10.89 12.21
N THR A 58 -17.02 -10.60 12.18
CA THR A 58 -16.16 -11.02 11.06
C THR A 58 -16.03 -12.54 10.99
N TRP A 59 -15.82 -13.21 12.12
CA TRP A 59 -15.81 -14.68 12.18
C TRP A 59 -17.15 -15.26 11.72
N GLU A 60 -18.27 -14.72 12.19
CA GLU A 60 -19.62 -15.22 11.82
C GLU A 60 -19.93 -15.04 10.33
N ARG A 61 -19.32 -14.07 9.67
CA ARG A 61 -19.42 -13.90 8.21
C ARG A 61 -18.50 -14.86 7.45
N MET A 62 -17.35 -15.23 8.02
CA MET A 62 -16.39 -16.14 7.40
C MET A 62 -16.80 -17.61 7.53
N TYR A 63 -17.39 -17.99 8.66
CA TYR A 63 -17.76 -19.35 8.98
C TYR A 63 -19.28 -19.48 8.99
N ASP A 64 -19.84 -20.34 8.13
CA ASP A 64 -21.28 -20.60 8.07
C ASP A 64 -21.74 -21.31 9.36
N VAL A 65 -22.47 -20.58 10.20
CA VAL A 65 -22.70 -20.98 11.59
C VAL A 65 -23.83 -22.01 11.68
N THR A 66 -23.48 -23.29 11.80
CA THR A 66 -24.47 -24.35 12.10
C THR A 66 -24.56 -24.69 13.59
N ASP A 67 -23.51 -24.47 14.37
CA ASP A 67 -23.43 -24.81 15.81
C ASP A 67 -22.92 -23.64 16.68
N PRO A 68 -23.38 -23.54 17.94
CA PRO A 68 -22.93 -22.49 18.86
C PRO A 68 -21.45 -22.64 19.20
N THR A 69 -20.64 -21.67 18.78
CA THR A 69 -19.20 -21.59 19.03
C THR A 69 -18.90 -20.50 20.07
N SER A 70 -18.00 -20.77 21.03
CA SER A 70 -17.68 -19.81 22.09
C SER A 70 -16.88 -18.61 21.56
N THR A 71 -16.97 -17.45 22.20
CA THR A 71 -16.19 -16.26 21.81
C THR A 71 -14.68 -16.54 21.77
N ALA A 72 -14.17 -17.32 22.73
CA ALA A 72 -12.76 -17.67 22.80
C ALA A 72 -12.32 -18.53 21.59
N ASP A 73 -13.18 -19.46 21.16
CA ASP A 73 -12.90 -20.31 20.00
C ASP A 73 -12.94 -19.48 18.72
N LYS A 74 -13.94 -18.59 18.56
CA LYS A 74 -13.99 -17.65 17.42
C LYS A 74 -12.71 -16.82 17.30
N MET A 75 -12.19 -16.30 18.43
CA MET A 75 -10.96 -15.53 18.43
C MET A 75 -9.74 -16.38 18.08
N ASN A 76 -9.66 -17.61 18.59
CA ASN A 76 -8.57 -18.53 18.26
C ASN A 76 -8.59 -18.94 16.78
N ASP A 77 -9.76 -19.18 16.21
CA ASP A 77 -9.93 -19.50 14.80
C ASP A 77 -9.47 -18.35 13.92
N LEU A 78 -9.90 -17.11 14.19
CA LEU A 78 -9.41 -15.94 13.45
C LEU A 78 -7.89 -15.77 13.61
N ARG A 79 -7.39 -15.89 14.84
CA ARG A 79 -5.95 -15.76 15.12
C ARG A 79 -5.13 -16.77 14.32
N ASN A 80 -5.55 -18.03 14.26
CA ASN A 80 -4.84 -19.05 13.49
C ASN A 80 -5.06 -18.86 11.98
N ALA A 81 -6.28 -18.54 11.54
CA ALA A 81 -6.53 -18.29 10.13
C ALA A 81 -5.68 -17.13 9.59
N TRP A 82 -5.60 -16.03 10.33
CA TRP A 82 -4.98 -14.80 9.84
C TRP A 82 -3.51 -14.68 10.19
N LEU A 83 -3.07 -15.10 11.38
CA LEU A 83 -1.75 -14.70 11.90
C LEU A 83 -0.76 -15.86 12.04
N PHE A 84 -1.21 -17.09 12.31
CA PHE A 84 -0.31 -18.18 12.68
C PHE A 84 -0.51 -19.44 11.82
N GLU A 85 0.57 -20.09 11.41
CA GLU A 85 0.56 -21.41 10.78
C GLU A 85 1.52 -22.32 11.57
N ASP A 86 1.05 -23.49 12.00
CA ASP A 86 1.83 -24.43 12.82
C ASP A 86 2.50 -23.79 14.04
N GLY A 87 1.81 -22.83 14.68
CA GLY A 87 2.29 -22.10 15.85
C GLY A 87 3.36 -21.03 15.54
N ARG A 88 3.69 -20.78 14.28
CA ARG A 88 4.60 -19.73 13.83
C ARG A 88 3.84 -18.57 13.20
N LEU A 89 4.34 -17.34 13.39
CA LEU A 89 3.78 -16.16 12.74
C LEU A 89 3.96 -16.29 11.22
N LYS A 90 2.87 -16.13 10.48
CA LYS A 90 2.87 -16.10 9.02
C LYS A 90 3.66 -14.89 8.54
N THR A 91 4.52 -15.07 7.54
CA THR A 91 5.14 -13.94 6.82
C THR A 91 4.11 -13.14 6.01
N HIS A 92 3.00 -13.80 5.68
CA HIS A 92 1.80 -13.24 5.04
C HIS A 92 0.62 -13.21 6.03
N ALA A 93 0.86 -12.72 7.24
CA ALA A 93 -0.20 -12.53 8.23
C ALA A 93 -1.30 -11.61 7.65
N GLN A 94 -2.54 -11.73 8.14
CA GLN A 94 -3.66 -10.96 7.63
C GLN A 94 -4.24 -10.05 8.71
N TYR A 95 -4.78 -8.91 8.30
CA TYR A 95 -5.36 -7.91 9.20
C TYR A 95 -6.50 -7.14 8.54
N LEU A 96 -7.43 -6.68 9.37
CA LEU A 96 -8.53 -5.83 8.90
C LEU A 96 -8.03 -4.41 8.64
N THR A 97 -8.49 -3.84 7.52
CA THR A 97 -8.30 -2.44 7.17
C THR A 97 -9.66 -1.71 7.08
N PHE A 98 -9.63 -0.39 7.19
CA PHE A 98 -10.81 0.44 7.41
C PHE A 98 -10.85 1.61 6.43
N GLY A 99 -12.05 1.95 6.00
CA GLY A 99 -12.29 3.09 5.12
C GLY A 99 -13.76 3.46 5.04
N ASP A 100 -14.04 4.54 4.33
CA ASP A 100 -15.40 5.00 4.05
C ASP A 100 -16.13 4.13 2.99
N GLU A 101 -17.28 4.60 2.52
CA GLU A 101 -18.11 3.91 1.54
C GLU A 101 -17.47 3.82 0.14
N ASP A 102 -16.56 4.74 -0.18
CA ASP A 102 -15.83 4.80 -1.44
C ASP A 102 -14.52 4.02 -1.39
N HIS A 103 -14.27 3.33 -0.27
CA HIS A 103 -13.01 2.66 -0.02
C HIS A 103 -11.86 3.69 -0.08
N GLU A 104 -11.97 4.77 0.71
CA GLU A 104 -10.90 5.74 0.99
C GLU A 104 -10.69 6.01 2.50
N ASN A 105 -9.56 6.68 2.84
CA ASN A 105 -9.24 7.14 4.20
C ASN A 105 -9.03 8.68 4.25
N PRO A 106 -10.04 9.49 3.90
CA PRO A 106 -9.89 10.95 3.83
C PRO A 106 -9.59 11.61 5.19
N GLU A 107 -9.86 10.94 6.31
CA GLU A 107 -9.59 11.48 7.64
C GLU A 107 -8.18 11.15 8.17
N ASN A 108 -7.36 10.43 7.38
CA ASN A 108 -6.07 9.90 7.82
C ASN A 108 -6.18 9.11 9.14
N TRP A 109 -7.29 8.40 9.32
CA TRP A 109 -7.54 7.63 10.53
C TRP A 109 -6.89 6.25 10.41
N VAL A 110 -6.20 5.81 11.47
CA VAL A 110 -5.56 4.49 11.52
C VAL A 110 -5.93 3.76 12.81
N ALA A 111 -6.31 2.49 12.64
CA ALA A 111 -6.57 1.57 13.74
C ALA A 111 -5.28 1.32 14.56
N GLY A 112 -5.39 0.72 15.74
CA GLY A 112 -4.20 0.44 16.54
C GLY A 112 -3.36 -0.69 15.95
N THR A 113 -2.04 -0.58 15.99
CA THR A 113 -1.05 -1.61 15.61
C THR A 113 -0.41 -2.29 16.82
N HIS A 114 -0.81 -1.92 18.04
CA HIS A 114 -0.24 -2.46 19.27
C HIS A 114 -1.29 -2.55 20.39
N PRO A 115 -1.30 -3.61 21.23
CA PRO A 115 -2.31 -3.80 22.30
C PRO A 115 -2.33 -2.66 23.34
N ASN A 116 -1.18 -2.02 23.56
CA ASN A 116 -1.05 -0.94 24.54
C ASN A 116 -1.59 0.41 24.04
N GLN A 117 -1.89 0.54 22.74
CA GLN A 117 -2.49 1.77 22.23
C GLN A 117 -3.90 1.94 22.81
N VAL A 118 -4.30 3.20 23.01
CA VAL A 118 -5.64 3.56 23.44
C VAL A 118 -6.65 3.22 22.35
N CYS A 119 -7.89 2.92 22.75
CA CYS A 119 -8.96 2.71 21.80
C CYS A 119 -9.31 4.05 21.15
N LYS A 120 -9.29 4.07 19.81
CA LYS A 120 -9.71 5.20 18.99
C LYS A 120 -11.06 4.88 18.41
N THR A 121 -12.00 5.82 18.47
CA THR A 121 -13.31 5.68 17.83
C THR A 121 -13.14 5.56 16.31
N ILE A 122 -13.76 4.55 15.70
CA ILE A 122 -13.86 4.45 14.24
C ILE A 122 -14.71 5.64 13.75
N PRO A 123 -14.25 6.44 12.77
CA PRO A 123 -15.00 7.60 12.29
C PRO A 123 -16.37 7.23 11.76
N ARG A 124 -17.28 8.20 11.74
CA ARG A 124 -18.62 7.96 11.20
C ARG A 124 -18.53 7.73 9.70
N GLY A 125 -19.13 6.65 9.23
CA GLY A 125 -19.09 6.26 7.81
C GLY A 125 -17.97 5.27 7.49
N TYR A 126 -17.03 5.05 8.41
CA TYR A 126 -15.98 4.05 8.23
C TYR A 126 -16.49 2.66 8.57
N GLN A 127 -16.00 1.67 7.84
CA GLN A 127 -16.27 0.24 8.04
C GLN A 127 -15.04 -0.60 7.75
N VAL A 128 -15.11 -1.90 8.07
CA VAL A 128 -14.14 -2.87 7.55
C VAL A 128 -14.43 -3.06 6.07
N ILE A 129 -13.42 -2.80 5.25
CA ILE A 129 -13.51 -2.82 3.78
C ILE A 129 -12.72 -3.97 3.17
N GLY A 130 -11.86 -4.62 3.94
CA GLY A 130 -11.04 -5.72 3.46
C GLY A 130 -10.17 -6.37 4.52
N LEU A 131 -9.69 -7.56 4.16
CA LEU A 131 -8.65 -8.30 4.87
C LEU A 131 -7.36 -8.17 4.05
N GLN A 132 -6.42 -7.35 4.52
CA GLN A 132 -5.13 -7.17 3.89
C GLN A 132 -4.15 -8.24 4.36
N THR A 133 -3.13 -8.48 3.54
CA THR A 133 -2.05 -9.43 3.83
C THR A 133 -0.76 -8.65 4.01
N THR A 134 -0.08 -8.87 5.13
CA THR A 134 1.25 -8.32 5.39
C THR A 134 2.22 -8.90 4.38
N PHE A 135 3.28 -8.17 4.13
CA PHE A 135 4.46 -8.71 3.47
C PHE A 135 5.68 -8.27 4.27
N ASP A 136 6.74 -9.05 4.20
CA ASP A 136 8.03 -8.67 4.78
C ASP A 136 8.62 -7.56 3.90
N TYR A 137 8.24 -6.32 4.21
CA TYR A 137 8.96 -5.13 3.78
C TYR A 137 9.89 -4.72 4.91
N LYS A 138 11.16 -4.51 4.57
CA LYS A 138 12.11 -3.88 5.48
C LYS A 138 11.72 -2.40 5.61
N PRO A 139 11.77 -1.82 6.83
CA PRO A 139 11.48 -0.40 6.99
C PRO A 139 12.54 0.39 6.22
N TYR A 140 12.09 1.27 5.33
CA TYR A 140 12.94 2.22 4.65
C TYR A 140 13.18 3.43 5.55
N CYS A 141 14.24 4.17 5.27
CA CYS A 141 14.45 5.46 5.90
C CYS A 141 13.26 6.39 5.69
N ALA A 142 12.89 7.10 6.76
CA ALA A 142 11.92 8.18 6.70
C ALA A 142 12.47 9.30 5.82
N ILE A 143 11.59 9.88 5.00
CA ILE A 143 11.88 11.00 4.12
C ILE A 143 10.59 11.81 3.94
N THR A 144 10.73 13.12 3.80
CA THR A 144 9.62 14.01 3.40
C THR A 144 10.16 15.24 2.66
N SER A 145 9.27 16.10 2.17
CA SER A 145 9.61 17.45 1.74
C SER A 145 9.25 18.50 2.79
N ALA A 146 9.92 19.67 2.75
CA ALA A 146 9.53 20.78 3.60
C ALA A 146 8.22 21.45 3.14
N SER A 147 7.89 21.40 1.84
CA SER A 147 6.65 21.90 1.27
C SER A 147 6.41 21.30 -0.12
N SER A 148 5.14 21.05 -0.45
CA SER A 148 4.66 20.65 -1.78
C SER A 148 3.84 21.74 -2.48
N ASP A 149 3.87 22.98 -1.96
CA ASP A 149 3.02 24.07 -2.47
C ASP A 149 3.41 24.55 -3.87
N TYR A 150 4.69 24.39 -4.23
CA TYR A 150 5.24 24.88 -5.48
C TYR A 150 5.15 23.87 -6.60
N LEU A 151 5.48 22.62 -6.29
CA LEU A 151 5.23 21.47 -7.14
C LEU A 151 4.96 20.22 -6.30
N ALA A 152 4.35 19.24 -6.96
CA ALA A 152 4.07 17.91 -6.44
C ALA A 152 4.04 16.91 -7.59
N ILE A 153 3.92 15.62 -7.28
CA ILE A 153 3.69 14.59 -8.30
C ILE A 153 2.17 14.46 -8.48
N SER A 154 1.69 14.65 -9.71
CA SER A 154 0.25 14.58 -10.02
C SER A 154 -0.16 13.23 -10.57
N ARG A 155 0.77 12.56 -11.28
CA ARG A 155 0.50 11.32 -11.98
C ARG A 155 1.78 10.54 -12.19
N VAL A 156 1.69 9.23 -11.94
CA VAL A 156 2.72 8.24 -12.30
C VAL A 156 2.09 7.13 -13.11
N THR A 157 2.70 6.78 -14.24
CA THR A 157 2.34 5.61 -15.04
C THR A 157 3.49 4.61 -15.08
N ILE A 158 3.19 3.31 -14.92
CA ILE A 158 4.18 2.22 -15.01
C ILE A 158 3.58 1.13 -15.89
N GLY A 159 3.88 1.15 -17.19
CA GLY A 159 3.19 0.30 -18.15
C GLY A 159 1.67 0.60 -18.17
N ASN A 160 0.84 -0.35 -17.73
CA ASN A 160 -0.62 -0.19 -17.65
C ASN A 160 -1.10 0.31 -16.27
N TYR A 161 -0.20 0.43 -15.30
CA TYR A 161 -0.51 1.04 -14.01
C TYR A 161 -0.57 2.56 -14.15
N GLU A 162 -1.59 3.18 -13.56
CA GLU A 162 -1.71 4.64 -13.46
C GLU A 162 -2.17 5.00 -12.04
N ASN A 163 -1.48 5.96 -11.44
CA ASN A 163 -1.85 6.56 -10.17
C ASN A 163 -1.93 8.08 -10.34
N ASN A 164 -3.06 8.67 -9.94
CA ASN A 164 -3.24 10.11 -9.85
C ASN A 164 -3.32 10.50 -8.36
N SER A 165 -2.63 11.58 -8.00
CA SER A 165 -2.42 12.04 -6.63
C SER A 165 -2.53 13.55 -6.53
N ASP A 166 -2.86 14.02 -5.33
CA ASP A 166 -2.85 15.44 -4.96
C ASP A 166 -1.53 15.77 -4.25
N ALA A 167 -1.22 17.06 -4.15
CA ALA A 167 0.01 17.51 -3.52
C ALA A 167 0.11 17.11 -2.04
N SER A 168 1.19 16.40 -1.70
CA SER A 168 1.59 16.07 -0.32
C SER A 168 3.10 16.22 -0.17
N THR A 169 3.60 16.31 1.07
CA THR A 169 5.05 16.28 1.31
C THR A 169 5.63 14.87 1.26
N TYR A 170 4.79 13.87 1.48
CA TYR A 170 5.09 12.45 1.33
C TYR A 170 3.79 11.68 1.09
N SER A 171 3.81 10.76 0.13
CA SER A 171 2.69 9.88 -0.18
C SER A 171 3.17 8.43 -0.31
N ASN A 172 2.40 7.49 0.22
CA ASN A 172 2.71 6.05 0.15
C ASN A 172 1.57 5.28 -0.52
N PHE A 173 1.82 4.80 -1.74
CA PHE A 173 0.88 4.08 -2.59
C PHE A 173 1.13 2.57 -2.53
N SER A 174 0.31 1.93 -1.72
CA SER A 174 0.76 0.79 -0.97
C SER A 174 -0.19 -0.42 -1.12
N GLY A 175 -1.47 -0.17 -1.45
CA GLY A 175 -2.42 -1.24 -1.73
C GLY A 175 -2.75 -1.45 -3.21
N ARG A 176 -2.18 -0.67 -4.15
CA ARG A 176 -2.15 -1.04 -5.57
C ARG A 176 -0.75 -1.51 -5.93
N ILE A 177 -0.60 -2.82 -6.08
CA ILE A 177 0.68 -3.46 -6.35
C ILE A 177 0.93 -3.52 -7.85
N VAL A 178 2.08 -3.02 -8.28
CA VAL A 178 2.56 -3.23 -9.64
C VAL A 178 3.34 -4.55 -9.70
N THR A 179 2.86 -5.50 -10.48
CA THR A 179 3.51 -6.81 -10.62
C THR A 179 4.47 -6.79 -11.81
N LEU A 180 5.71 -7.17 -11.58
CA LEU A 180 6.81 -7.16 -12.55
C LEU A 180 7.49 -8.53 -12.56
N ASN A 181 8.03 -8.96 -13.70
CA ASN A 181 8.93 -10.11 -13.75
C ASN A 181 10.38 -9.64 -13.91
N ARG A 182 11.32 -10.45 -13.45
CA ARG A 182 12.75 -10.21 -13.69
C ARG A 182 13.06 -10.16 -15.18
N GLY A 183 13.89 -9.20 -15.58
CA GLY A 183 14.23 -8.91 -16.97
C GLY A 183 13.19 -8.07 -17.71
N ASP A 184 12.01 -7.81 -17.12
CA ASP A 184 11.04 -6.91 -17.73
C ASP A 184 11.55 -5.46 -17.74
N SER A 185 11.13 -4.70 -18.74
CA SER A 185 11.40 -3.26 -18.83
C SER A 185 10.10 -2.52 -19.13
N PHE A 186 9.75 -1.57 -18.27
CA PHE A 186 8.53 -0.78 -18.37
C PHE A 186 8.87 0.68 -18.63
N ARG A 187 8.14 1.31 -19.55
CA ARG A 187 8.17 2.77 -19.67
C ARG A 187 7.41 3.37 -18.49
N VAL A 188 8.06 4.27 -17.78
CA VAL A 188 7.48 5.06 -16.70
C VAL A 188 7.35 6.51 -17.16
N SER A 189 6.22 7.14 -16.84
CA SER A 189 6.09 8.60 -16.90
C SER A 189 5.69 9.13 -15.54
N ALA A 190 6.25 10.27 -15.16
CA ALA A 190 5.85 11.00 -13.96
C ALA A 190 5.63 12.47 -14.32
N THR A 191 4.48 13.02 -13.90
CA THR A 191 4.01 14.36 -14.28
C THR A 191 3.89 15.24 -13.03
N GLU A 192 4.45 16.44 -13.08
CA GLU A 192 4.38 17.44 -12.01
C GLU A 192 3.03 18.16 -12.00
N LEU A 193 2.45 18.35 -10.81
CA LEU A 193 1.54 19.46 -10.56
C LEU A 193 2.38 20.69 -10.25
N LYS A 194 2.29 21.76 -11.05
CA LYS A 194 3.09 22.99 -10.87
C LYS A 194 2.19 24.17 -10.51
N SER A 195 2.60 24.97 -9.52
CA SER A 195 1.95 26.24 -9.22
C SER A 195 2.21 27.33 -10.29
N HIS A 196 3.27 27.17 -11.09
CA HIS A 196 3.60 28.07 -12.21
C HIS A 196 4.39 27.32 -13.30
N GLU A 197 4.15 27.64 -14.58
CA GLU A 197 4.80 27.01 -15.76
C GLU A 197 6.34 27.06 -15.76
N ARG A 198 6.96 27.98 -15.02
CA ARG A 198 8.42 28.18 -14.98
C ARG A 198 9.09 27.32 -13.92
N ILE A 199 8.31 26.70 -13.04
CA ILE A 199 8.82 25.78 -12.05
C ILE A 199 9.20 24.49 -12.76
N THR A 200 10.34 23.93 -12.38
CA THR A 200 10.83 22.65 -12.89
C THR A 200 11.42 21.91 -11.72
N GLY A 201 10.85 20.76 -11.39
CA GLY A 201 11.40 19.85 -10.41
C GLY A 201 12.57 19.06 -11.00
N THR A 202 13.48 18.67 -10.10
CA THR A 202 14.53 17.70 -10.38
C THR A 202 14.14 16.36 -9.79
N TRP A 203 14.14 15.33 -10.62
CA TRP A 203 13.64 14.00 -10.31
C TRP A 203 14.77 13.03 -9.97
N HIS A 204 14.54 12.26 -8.91
CA HIS A 204 15.31 11.05 -8.58
C HIS A 204 14.36 9.87 -8.41
N VAL A 205 14.80 8.71 -8.87
CA VAL A 205 14.00 7.48 -8.79
C VAL A 205 14.88 6.34 -8.31
N PHE A 206 14.39 5.60 -7.33
CA PHE A 206 15.09 4.50 -6.69
C PHE A 206 14.20 3.27 -6.62
N ALA A 207 14.76 2.07 -6.77
CA ALA A 207 14.05 0.82 -6.59
C ALA A 207 14.92 -0.20 -5.83
N ASP A 208 14.40 -0.75 -4.74
CA ASP A 208 15.09 -1.75 -3.92
C ASP A 208 14.99 -3.11 -4.63
N TRP A 209 16.01 -3.51 -5.38
CA TRP A 209 15.94 -4.76 -6.14
C TRP A 209 16.34 -5.97 -5.31
N ASN A 210 17.10 -5.76 -4.24
CA ASN A 210 17.62 -6.84 -3.42
C ASN A 210 16.73 -7.13 -2.18
N ARG A 211 15.72 -6.29 -1.92
CA ARG A 211 14.75 -6.32 -0.82
C ARG A 211 15.37 -6.16 0.57
N ASN A 212 16.43 -5.37 0.69
CA ASN A 212 17.15 -5.18 1.96
C ASN A 212 16.66 -3.96 2.77
N GLY A 213 15.78 -3.11 2.22
CA GLY A 213 15.28 -1.90 2.88
C GLY A 213 16.17 -0.66 2.70
N ALA A 214 17.22 -0.77 1.90
CA ALA A 214 18.01 0.33 1.39
C ALA A 214 17.59 0.63 -0.06
N LEU A 215 17.90 1.84 -0.51
CA LEU A 215 17.58 2.32 -1.86
C LEU A 215 18.81 2.93 -2.54
N ASP A 216 19.97 2.80 -1.91
CA ASP A 216 21.25 3.39 -2.29
C ASP A 216 22.29 2.34 -2.69
N ASP A 217 21.89 1.07 -2.86
CA ASP A 217 22.77 0.05 -3.40
C ASP A 217 23.05 0.26 -4.90
N ALA A 218 24.12 -0.38 -5.38
CA ALA A 218 24.50 -0.31 -6.78
C ALA A 218 23.39 -0.87 -7.68
N GLY A 219 22.90 -0.04 -8.61
CA GLY A 219 21.83 -0.41 -9.55
C GLY A 219 20.41 -0.07 -9.08
N GLU A 220 20.26 0.48 -7.87
CA GLU A 220 18.94 0.86 -7.33
C GLU A 220 18.52 2.28 -7.70
N MET A 221 19.48 3.18 -7.98
CA MET A 221 19.17 4.49 -8.56
C MET A 221 18.88 4.36 -10.06
N ILE A 222 17.62 4.57 -10.44
CA ILE A 222 17.09 4.44 -11.81
C ILE A 222 17.20 5.76 -12.56
N VAL A 223 16.87 6.87 -11.88
CA VAL A 223 16.91 8.23 -12.42
C VAL A 223 17.73 9.11 -11.50
N ARG A 224 18.59 9.91 -12.09
CA ARG A 224 19.47 10.85 -11.38
C ARG A 224 19.38 12.23 -12.02
N ASN A 225 19.01 13.23 -11.21
CA ASN A 225 18.96 14.64 -11.61
C ASN A 225 18.26 14.90 -12.95
N GLN A 226 17.15 14.21 -13.24
CA GLN A 226 16.40 14.42 -14.48
C GLN A 226 15.42 15.59 -14.29
N ALA A 227 15.25 16.44 -15.30
CA ALA A 227 14.33 17.56 -15.22
C ALA A 227 13.62 17.75 -16.58
N SER A 228 12.40 18.28 -16.54
CA SER A 228 11.62 18.57 -17.74
C SER A 228 10.84 19.87 -17.59
N ALA A 229 11.08 20.82 -18.51
CA ALA A 229 10.37 22.10 -18.52
C ALA A 229 8.84 21.89 -18.69
N ASP A 230 8.45 20.88 -19.46
CA ASP A 230 7.05 20.52 -19.69
C ASP A 230 6.40 19.84 -18.47
N GLY A 231 7.19 19.55 -17.42
CA GLY A 231 6.71 18.94 -16.18
C GLY A 231 6.48 17.45 -16.26
N GLU A 232 6.81 16.79 -17.36
CA GLU A 232 6.75 15.33 -17.46
C GLU A 232 8.13 14.75 -17.74
N VAL A 233 8.55 13.79 -16.91
CA VAL A 233 9.76 12.97 -17.15
C VAL A 233 9.35 11.57 -17.58
N THR A 234 10.15 10.98 -18.48
CA THR A 234 9.99 9.58 -18.88
C THR A 234 11.31 8.85 -18.77
N PHE A 235 11.24 7.59 -18.34
CA PHE A 235 12.39 6.70 -18.18
C PHE A 235 11.94 5.24 -18.31
N ASN A 236 12.91 4.32 -18.40
CA ASN A 236 12.63 2.89 -18.38
C ASN A 236 12.97 2.34 -16.99
N LEU A 237 12.01 1.67 -16.36
CA LEU A 237 12.22 0.86 -15.18
C LEU A 237 12.53 -0.57 -15.63
N THR A 238 13.80 -0.96 -15.55
CA THR A 238 14.25 -2.31 -15.91
C THR A 238 14.49 -3.11 -14.65
N VAL A 239 13.83 -4.26 -14.52
CA VAL A 239 13.99 -5.15 -13.37
C VAL A 239 15.23 -6.03 -13.58
N PRO A 240 16.23 -6.00 -12.69
CA PRO A 240 17.40 -6.87 -12.81
C PRO A 240 17.03 -8.36 -12.81
N ASP A 241 17.77 -9.17 -13.56
CA ASP A 241 17.56 -10.63 -13.64
C ASP A 241 17.78 -11.32 -12.28
N ASP A 242 18.59 -10.71 -11.42
CA ASP A 242 18.94 -11.16 -10.08
C ASP A 242 18.15 -10.47 -8.96
N ALA A 243 17.12 -9.69 -9.29
CA ALA A 243 16.25 -9.08 -8.28
C ALA A 243 15.64 -10.16 -7.36
N THR A 244 15.52 -9.86 -6.07
CA THR A 244 14.95 -10.80 -5.10
C THR A 244 13.42 -10.86 -5.28
N PRO A 245 12.80 -12.03 -5.52
CA PRO A 245 11.35 -12.12 -5.67
C PRO A 245 10.61 -11.68 -4.40
N GLY A 246 9.44 -11.08 -4.57
CA GLY A 246 8.58 -10.60 -3.49
C GLY A 246 8.29 -9.10 -3.55
N PHE A 247 7.70 -8.57 -2.48
CA PHE A 247 7.33 -7.17 -2.39
C PHE A 247 8.55 -6.28 -2.15
N THR A 248 8.64 -5.19 -2.90
CA THR A 248 9.69 -4.18 -2.77
C THR A 248 9.17 -2.77 -3.04
N ARG A 249 10.04 -1.75 -2.94
CA ARG A 249 9.71 -0.34 -3.07
C ARG A 249 10.30 0.30 -4.31
N LEU A 250 9.50 1.14 -4.95
CA LEU A 250 9.93 2.19 -5.86
C LEU A 250 9.70 3.53 -5.18
N ARG A 251 10.72 4.37 -5.10
CA ARG A 251 10.65 5.74 -4.58
C ARG A 251 10.87 6.73 -5.71
N ILE A 252 9.97 7.68 -5.83
CA ILE A 252 10.05 8.78 -6.80
C ILE A 252 10.07 10.09 -6.03
N THR A 253 11.06 10.92 -6.30
CA THR A 253 11.15 12.26 -5.71
C THR A 253 11.20 13.31 -6.80
N THR A 254 10.66 14.48 -6.50
CA THR A 254 10.82 15.68 -7.32
C THR A 254 11.05 16.89 -6.41
N ASP A 255 12.03 17.73 -6.72
CA ASP A 255 12.41 18.87 -5.89
C ASP A 255 12.95 20.03 -6.73
N ILE A 256 12.45 21.26 -6.51
CA ILE A 256 13.02 22.48 -7.12
C ILE A 256 14.47 22.70 -6.68
N ALA A 257 14.82 22.34 -5.45
CA ALA A 257 16.15 22.56 -4.90
C ALA A 257 17.20 21.56 -5.44
N GLY A 258 16.80 20.63 -6.31
CA GLY A 258 17.68 19.67 -6.96
C GLY A 258 17.55 18.24 -6.43
N GLY A 259 17.02 18.05 -5.21
CA GLY A 259 16.95 16.73 -4.58
C GLY A 259 18.33 16.16 -4.20
N TYR A 260 18.37 14.86 -3.90
CA TYR A 260 19.58 14.20 -3.41
C TYR A 260 19.75 12.81 -4.03
N ASP A 261 21.02 12.44 -4.24
CA ASP A 261 21.40 11.07 -4.60
C ASP A 261 21.13 10.09 -3.45
N ASN A 262 21.11 10.58 -2.20
CA ASN A 262 20.78 9.75 -1.05
C ASN A 262 19.24 9.71 -0.89
N PRO A 263 18.62 8.52 -1.00
CA PRO A 263 17.16 8.36 -0.97
C PRO A 263 16.54 8.59 0.41
N CYS A 264 17.35 8.87 1.43
CA CYS A 264 16.96 9.08 2.81
C CYS A 264 17.08 10.54 3.25
N TYR A 265 17.46 11.45 2.37
CA TYR A 265 17.58 12.87 2.70
C TYR A 265 16.29 13.60 2.37
N ASP A 266 15.74 14.30 3.36
CA ASP A 266 14.58 15.17 3.17
C ASP A 266 14.85 16.22 2.09
N ILE A 267 13.87 16.38 1.20
CA ILE A 267 13.91 17.35 0.10
C ILE A 267 13.28 18.68 0.52
N GLN A 268 13.47 19.74 -0.27
CA GLN A 268 13.00 21.08 0.12
C GLN A 268 11.61 21.40 -0.41
N TYR A 269 11.45 21.49 -1.73
CA TYR A 269 10.23 22.01 -2.36
C TYR A 269 9.75 21.05 -3.45
N GLY A 270 8.92 20.09 -3.04
CA GLY A 270 8.34 19.10 -3.92
C GLY A 270 7.67 17.97 -3.14
N GLU A 271 7.77 16.75 -3.65
CA GLU A 271 7.11 15.58 -3.06
C GLU A 271 7.97 14.33 -3.19
N VAL A 272 7.74 13.41 -2.25
CA VAL A 272 8.21 12.04 -2.31
C VAL A 272 7.01 11.10 -2.40
N GLU A 273 6.99 10.24 -3.41
CA GLU A 273 6.00 9.18 -3.54
C GLU A 273 6.68 7.81 -3.50
N ASP A 274 6.22 6.95 -2.59
CA ASP A 274 6.61 5.55 -2.50
C ASP A 274 5.53 4.65 -3.11
N TYR A 275 5.94 3.67 -3.90
CA TYR A 275 5.09 2.69 -4.56
C TYR A 275 5.52 1.27 -4.20
N THR A 276 4.54 0.38 -4.00
CA THR A 276 4.81 -1.05 -3.76
C THR A 276 4.84 -1.84 -5.07
N LEU A 277 5.97 -2.49 -5.32
CA LEU A 277 6.19 -3.40 -6.45
C LEU A 277 6.14 -4.86 -5.95
N MET A 278 5.72 -5.78 -6.82
CA MET A 278 5.88 -7.22 -6.61
C MET A 278 6.72 -7.81 -7.75
N VAL A 279 7.87 -8.38 -7.41
CA VAL A 279 8.78 -9.03 -8.35
C VAL A 279 8.56 -10.54 -8.33
N ASN A 280 8.35 -11.14 -9.51
CA ASN A 280 8.25 -12.58 -9.72
C ASN A 280 9.58 -13.24 -10.17
#